data_AF-A0AAW8M088-F1
#
_entry.id   AF-A0AAW8M088-F1
#
_cell.length_a   1.000
_cell.length_b   1.000
_cell.length_c   1.000
_cell.angle_alpha   90.00
_cell.angle_beta   90.00
_cell.angle_gamma   90.00
#
_symmetry.space_group_name_H-M   'P 1'
#
loop_
_entity.id
_entity.type
_entity.pdbx_description
1 polymer ?
#
loop_
_entity_poly.entity_id
_entity_poly.type
_entity_poly.pdbx_seq_one_letter_code
_entity_poly.pdbx_strand_id
1 'polypeptide(L)' 'MREDKTGQYTVEQLQQEYAVSLAKAVEVLDRYGGDRAIIEKLLKRCPHRNDEADH' A
#
# COMPACT_ATOMS: atom_id res chain seq x y z
N MET A 1 13.99 -17.44 -4.88
CA MET A 1 12.64 -17.22 -5.44
C MET A 1 12.52 -15.73 -5.64
N ARG A 2 12.35 -15.25 -6.89
CA ARG A 2 12.05 -13.83 -7.10
C ARG A 2 10.58 -13.69 -6.79
N GLU A 3 10.25 -13.10 -5.65
CA GLU A 3 8.88 -12.74 -5.31
C GLU A 3 8.30 -11.94 -6.47
N ASP A 4 7.38 -12.59 -7.16
CA ASP A 4 6.60 -12.08 -8.26
C ASP A 4 5.85 -10.84 -7.72
N LYS A 5 6.39 -9.63 -7.93
CA LYS A 5 5.75 -8.33 -7.61
C LYS A 5 4.51 -8.05 -8.47
N THR A 6 3.84 -9.12 -8.85
CA THR A 6 2.73 -9.26 -9.79
C THR A 6 1.43 -9.55 -9.04
N GLY A 7 1.53 -9.98 -7.77
CA GLY A 7 0.40 -10.07 -6.85
C GLY A 7 -0.14 -8.70 -6.47
N GLN A 8 -1.47 -8.55 -6.58
CA GLN A 8 -2.24 -7.44 -6.07
C GLN A 8 -1.87 -7.12 -4.61
N TYR A 9 -1.94 -5.86 -4.22
CA TYR A 9 -1.78 -5.52 -2.81
C TYR A 9 -2.85 -6.20 -1.97
N THR A 10 -2.43 -6.68 -0.80
CA THR A 10 -3.36 -7.11 0.25
C THR A 10 -3.53 -6.01 1.29
N VAL A 11 -4.61 -6.10 2.07
CA VAL A 11 -4.91 -5.13 3.14
C VAL A 11 -3.71 -5.00 4.09
N GLU A 12 -3.14 -6.13 4.49
CA GLU A 12 -2.01 -6.20 5.42
C GLU A 12 -0.77 -5.50 4.86
N GLN A 13 -0.46 -5.71 3.57
CA GLN A 13 0.67 -5.04 2.90
C GLN A 13 0.50 -3.53 2.86
N LEU A 14 -0.73 -3.04 2.57
CA LEU A 14 -0.99 -1.60 2.55
C LEU A 14 -0.82 -0.98 3.94
N GLN A 15 -1.33 -1.64 4.98
CA GLN A 15 -1.17 -1.17 6.36
C GLN A 15 0.30 -1.17 6.81
N GLN A 16 1.09 -2.15 6.35
CA GLN A 16 2.52 -2.23 6.67
C GLN A 16 3.36 -1.19 5.91
N GLU A 17 3.19 -1.04 4.59
CA GLU A 17 4.00 -0.12 3.77
C GLU A 17 3.63 1.35 3.96
N TYR A 18 2.33 1.67 4.02
CA TYR A 18 1.85 3.06 3.90
C TYR A 18 1.22 3.62 5.17
N ALA A 19 1.31 2.90 6.29
CA ALA A 19 0.69 3.28 7.57
C ALA A 19 -0.82 3.61 7.45
N VAL A 20 -1.51 3.12 6.41
CA VAL A 20 -2.90 3.47 6.18
C VAL A 20 -3.80 2.73 7.16
N SER A 21 -4.92 3.36 7.52
CA SER A 21 -5.96 2.69 8.32
C SER A 21 -6.62 1.55 7.54
N LEU A 22 -7.11 0.53 8.26
CA LEU A 22 -7.79 -0.63 7.68
C LEU A 22 -8.91 -0.22 6.71
N ALA A 23 -9.75 0.74 7.11
CA ALA A 23 -10.83 1.26 6.26
C ALA A 23 -10.30 1.86 4.94
N LYS A 24 -9.15 2.56 4.99
CA LYS A 24 -8.54 3.16 3.81
C LYS A 24 -7.91 2.09 2.91
N ALA A 25 -7.26 1.08 3.49
CA ALA A 25 -6.73 -0.06 2.74
C ALA A 25 -7.87 -0.79 2.00
N VAL A 26 -8.97 -1.10 2.68
CA VAL A 26 -10.13 -1.77 2.08
C VAL A 26 -10.75 -0.92 0.98
N GLU A 27 -10.96 0.38 1.19
CA GLU A 27 -11.47 1.31 0.17
C GLU A 27 -10.58 1.33 -1.08
N VAL A 28 -9.27 1.34 -0.90
CA VAL A 28 -8.30 1.36 -2.00
C VAL A 28 -8.29 0.02 -2.75
N LEU A 29 -8.39 -1.11 -2.05
CA LEU A 29 -8.48 -2.42 -2.70
C LEU A 29 -9.81 -2.63 -3.43
N ASP A 30 -10.92 -2.19 -2.84
CA ASP A 30 -12.25 -2.25 -3.47
C ASP A 30 -12.31 -1.38 -4.73
N ARG A 31 -11.76 -0.16 -4.65
CA ARG A 31 -11.80 0.82 -5.76
C ARG A 31 -10.84 0.50 -6.90
N TYR A 32 -9.66 -0.05 -6.60
CA TYR A 32 -8.59 -0.28 -7.57
C TYR A 32 -8.30 -1.77 -7.80
N GLY A 33 -9.09 -2.66 -7.20
CA GLY A 33 -8.90 -4.11 -7.32
C GLY A 33 -7.52 -4.58 -6.83
N GLY A 34 -6.86 -3.87 -5.92
CA GLY A 34 -5.50 -4.22 -5.51
C GLY A 34 -4.41 -3.97 -6.54
N ASP A 35 -4.67 -3.18 -7.60
CA ASP A 35 -3.67 -2.87 -8.63
C ASP A 35 -2.46 -2.13 -8.03
N ARG A 36 -1.32 -2.82 -8.03
CA ARG A 36 -0.11 -2.35 -7.36
C ARG A 36 0.37 -1.02 -7.93
N ALA A 37 0.35 -0.85 -9.26
CA ALA A 37 0.88 0.35 -9.91
C ALA A 37 0.02 1.59 -9.61
N ILE A 38 -1.30 1.42 -9.51
CA ILE A 38 -2.20 2.50 -9.13
C ILE A 38 -2.07 2.83 -7.64
N ILE A 39 -2.04 1.81 -6.80
CA ILE A 39 -2.01 1.99 -5.35
C ILE A 39 -0.67 2.56 -4.89
N GLU A 40 0.46 2.12 -5.45
CA GLU A 40 1.77 2.75 -5.22
C GLU A 40 1.72 4.23 -5.59
N LYS A 41 1.14 4.61 -6.74
CA LYS A 41 1.02 6.03 -7.13
C LYS A 41 0.10 6.83 -6.21
N LEU A 42 -0.99 6.22 -5.74
CA LEU A 42 -1.96 6.85 -4.85
C LEU A 42 -1.33 7.11 -3.47
N LEU A 43 -0.70 6.08 -2.91
CA LEU A 43 -0.16 6.07 -1.56
C LEU A 43 1.28 6.61 -1.48
N LYS A 44 1.95 6.87 -2.61
CA LYS A 44 3.23 7.60 -2.66
C LYS A 44 3.17 8.99 -1.99
N ARG A 45 1.97 9.57 -1.85
CA ARG A 45 1.76 10.84 -1.12
C ARG A 45 1.41 10.65 0.36
N CYS A 46 1.12 9.42 0.79
CA CYS A 46 0.95 9.09 2.20
C CYS A 46 2.33 8.93 2.84
N PRO A 47 2.49 9.29 4.13
CA PRO A 47 3.72 9.02 4.84
C PRO A 47 3.94 7.50 4.83
N HIS A 48 5.04 7.04 4.23
CA HIS A 48 5.43 5.65 4.40
C HIS A 48 5.74 5.44 5.87
N ARG A 49 5.28 4.32 6.44
CA ARG A 49 5.52 4.02 7.87
C ARG A 49 7.01 3.93 8.23
N ASN A 50 7.87 3.89 7.21
CA ASN A 50 9.32 3.80 7.33
C ASN A 50 10.04 5.14 7.11
N ASP A 51 9.31 6.25 6.89
CA ASP A 51 9.89 7.59 6.66
C ASP A 51 9.92 8.45 7.93
N GLU A 52 9.45 7.93 9.08
CA GLU A 52 9.51 8.62 10.38
C GLU A 52 10.75 8.20 11.21
N ALA A 53 11.91 8.04 10.57
CA ALA A 53 13.17 7.73 11.27
C ALA A 53 14.33 8.69 10.94
N ASP A 54 14.10 9.85 10.31
CA ASP A 54 15.14 10.87 10.15
C ASP A 54 14.56 12.30 10.16
N HIS A 55 14.38 12.87 11.35
CA HIS A 55 14.68 14.28 11.61
C HIS A 55 14.98 14.51 13.10
#